data_AF-A0A2A5HRU1-F1
#
_entry.id   AF-A0A2A5HRU1-F1
#
_cell.length_a   1.000
_cell.length_b   1.000
_cell.length_c   1.000
_cell.angle_alpha   90.00
_cell.angle_beta   90.00
_cell.angle_gamma   90.00
#
_symmetry.space_group_name_H-M   'P 1'
#
loop_
_entity.id
_entity.type
_entity.pdbx_description
1 polymer ?
#
loop_
_entity_poly.entity_id
_entity_poly.type
_entity_poly.pdbx_seq_one_letter_code
_entity_poly.pdbx_strand_id
1 'polypeptide(L)'
;MTDNLDNCPNTVANATIDANGCEVSGGGSYSAVIEAENFDSASEYIVTGTMNGPVVGANYLNNGTWLTYDPVTIPSSGVYNVSFRVSGYSDNAIRLQDGAGNDLGTVSFTNSQDWASWITVTTSMTLTAGSLPLKMIIDGFGPLSVDSITIEAQ
;
A
#
# COMPACT_ATOMS: atom_id res chain seq x y z
N MET A 1 7.65 42.02 20.47
CA MET A 1 6.28 41.79 19.98
C MET A 1 6.02 40.32 20.22
N THR A 2 5.46 39.98 21.39
CA THR A 2 4.90 38.65 21.62
C THR A 2 3.68 38.56 20.71
N ASP A 3 3.76 37.75 19.67
CA ASP A 3 2.60 37.42 18.87
C ASP A 3 1.63 36.65 19.75
N ASN A 4 0.55 37.33 20.11
CA ASN A 4 -0.51 36.88 20.99
C ASN A 4 -1.49 35.91 20.30
N LEU A 5 -1.06 35.29 19.20
CA LEU A 5 -1.73 34.19 18.51
C LEU A 5 -0.93 32.88 18.53
N ASP A 6 0.24 32.80 19.17
CA ASP A 6 0.99 31.55 19.32
C ASP A 6 0.87 31.01 20.76
N ASN A 7 -0.06 30.07 20.95
CA ASN A 7 -0.26 29.39 22.23
C ASN A 7 0.68 28.19 22.44
N CYS A 8 1.61 27.92 21.50
CA CYS A 8 2.40 26.68 21.44
C CYS A 8 3.91 26.97 21.20
N PRO A 9 4.66 27.37 22.23
CA PRO A 9 6.04 27.87 22.11
C PRO A 9 7.12 26.84 21.67
N ASN A 10 6.74 25.61 21.32
CA ASN A 10 7.65 24.53 20.90
C ASN A 10 7.28 23.89 19.54
N THR A 11 6.48 24.57 18.71
CA THR A 11 6.12 24.07 17.37
C THR A 11 7.39 23.83 16.53
N VAL A 12 7.54 22.63 15.96
CA VAL A 12 8.70 22.30 15.11
C VAL A 12 8.67 23.12 13.83
N ALA A 13 9.85 23.51 13.32
CA ALA A 13 9.93 24.24 12.06
C ALA A 13 9.29 23.42 10.91
N ASN A 14 8.42 24.07 10.12
CA ASN A 14 7.58 23.50 9.05
C ASN A 14 6.36 22.67 9.48
N ALA A 15 5.91 22.74 10.74
CA ALA A 15 4.61 22.17 11.10
C ALA A 15 3.45 22.92 10.42
N THR A 16 2.37 22.19 10.09
CA THR A 16 1.10 22.83 9.72
C THR A 16 0.42 23.27 11.01
N ILE A 17 -0.01 24.53 11.11
CA ILE A 17 -0.60 25.12 12.33
C ILE A 17 -2.07 25.49 12.14
N ASP A 18 -2.88 25.45 13.20
CA ASP A 18 -4.22 26.07 13.17
C ASP A 18 -4.14 27.60 13.22
N ALA A 19 -5.31 28.23 13.21
CA ALA A 19 -5.47 29.67 13.44
C ALA A 19 -4.97 30.16 14.81
N ASN A 20 -4.58 29.26 15.74
CA ASN A 20 -4.05 29.58 17.07
C ASN A 20 -2.55 29.26 17.23
N GLY A 21 -1.84 29.05 16.12
CA GLY A 21 -0.38 28.85 16.13
C GLY A 21 0.07 27.50 16.71
N CYS A 22 -0.87 26.63 17.08
CA CYS A 22 -0.55 25.31 17.56
C CYS A 22 -0.42 24.34 16.40
N GLU A 23 0.49 23.37 16.53
CA GLU A 23 0.56 22.22 15.64
C GLU A 23 -0.84 21.62 15.52
N VAL A 24 -1.51 21.88 14.38
CA VAL A 24 -2.57 20.97 14.00
C VAL A 24 -1.82 19.72 13.65
N SER A 25 -2.10 18.67 14.40
CA SER A 25 -1.82 17.32 13.94
C SER A 25 -2.37 17.20 12.53
N GLY A 26 -1.51 17.46 11.53
CA GLY A 26 -1.62 16.97 10.17
C GLY A 26 -1.47 15.45 10.14
N GLY A 27 -1.47 14.77 11.29
CA GLY A 27 -1.82 13.37 11.46
C GLY A 27 -3.32 13.13 11.25
N GLY A 28 -3.88 13.62 10.15
CA GLY A 28 -4.93 12.85 9.52
C GLY A 28 -4.25 11.58 9.05
N SER A 29 -4.63 10.42 9.60
CA SER A 29 -4.11 9.12 9.18
C SER A 29 -4.25 9.02 7.66
N TYR A 30 -3.17 9.28 6.93
CA TYR A 30 -3.16 9.08 5.50
C TYR A 30 -3.41 7.60 5.27
N SER A 31 -4.39 7.29 4.44
CA SER A 31 -4.71 5.93 4.01
C SER A 31 -5.10 5.97 2.55
N ALA A 32 -4.43 5.16 1.74
CA ALA A 32 -4.78 4.90 0.35
C ALA A 32 -5.06 3.41 0.19
N VAL A 33 -6.21 3.08 -0.41
CA VAL A 33 -6.58 1.70 -0.73
C VAL A 33 -6.61 1.56 -2.24
N ILE A 34 -5.96 0.52 -2.74
CA ILE A 34 -5.88 0.15 -4.15
C ILE A 34 -6.48 -1.24 -4.27
N GLU A 35 -7.60 -1.37 -4.96
CA GLU A 35 -8.17 -2.68 -5.27
C GLU A 35 -7.29 -3.39 -6.31
N ALA A 36 -6.90 -4.62 -6.02
CA ALA A 36 -5.94 -5.35 -6.83
C ALA A 36 -6.50 -5.71 -8.22
N GLU A 37 -7.82 -5.89 -8.34
CA GLU A 37 -8.51 -6.11 -9.61
C GLU A 37 -8.63 -4.85 -10.48
N ASN A 38 -8.38 -3.66 -9.93
CA ASN A 38 -8.42 -2.39 -10.66
C ASN A 38 -7.02 -2.02 -11.20
N PHE A 39 -6.32 -2.99 -11.78
CA PHE A 39 -5.02 -2.77 -12.41
C PHE A 39 -5.16 -2.19 -13.83
N ASP A 40 -4.18 -1.40 -14.26
CA ASP A 40 -4.14 -0.79 -15.60
C ASP A 40 -3.57 -1.73 -16.66
N SER A 41 -2.58 -2.53 -16.28
CA SER A 41 -1.89 -3.47 -17.16
C SER A 41 -1.29 -4.61 -16.35
N ALA A 42 -1.10 -5.75 -17.01
CA ALA A 42 -0.58 -6.96 -16.41
C ALA A 42 0.40 -7.69 -17.33
N SER A 43 1.27 -8.52 -16.76
CA SER A 43 2.21 -9.39 -17.48
C SER A 43 1.54 -10.48 -18.31
N GLU A 44 0.32 -10.83 -17.94
CA GLU A 44 -0.44 -11.94 -18.51
C GLU A 44 -1.94 -11.71 -18.29
N TYR A 45 -2.77 -12.66 -18.72
CA TYR A 45 -4.21 -12.61 -18.45
C TYR A 45 -4.50 -12.88 -16.96
N ILE A 46 -5.23 -11.98 -16.32
CA ILE A 46 -5.57 -12.04 -14.90
C ILE A 46 -7.05 -12.29 -14.74
N VAL A 47 -7.40 -13.24 -13.86
CA VAL A 47 -8.80 -13.51 -13.52
C VAL A 47 -9.22 -12.55 -12.41
N THR A 48 -10.11 -11.63 -12.71
CA THR A 48 -10.76 -10.76 -11.71
C THR A 48 -12.13 -11.30 -11.33
N GLY A 49 -12.51 -11.11 -10.06
CA GLY A 49 -13.79 -11.61 -9.55
C GLY A 49 -13.65 -12.31 -8.21
N THR A 50 -14.73 -12.96 -7.80
CA THR A 50 -14.75 -13.69 -6.53
C THR A 50 -14.20 -15.11 -6.67
N MET A 51 -13.48 -15.56 -5.64
CA MET A 51 -12.97 -16.93 -5.50
C MET A 51 -13.60 -17.60 -4.29
N ASN A 52 -14.64 -18.41 -4.52
CA ASN A 52 -15.34 -19.16 -3.47
C ASN A 52 -15.73 -18.31 -2.24
N GLY A 53 -16.19 -17.08 -2.45
CA GLY A 53 -16.53 -16.15 -1.36
C GLY A 53 -17.07 -14.80 -1.86
N PRO A 54 -17.27 -13.81 -0.98
CA PRO A 54 -17.78 -12.49 -1.36
C PRO A 54 -16.69 -11.50 -1.80
N VAL A 55 -15.41 -11.83 -1.59
CA VAL A 55 -14.27 -10.94 -1.85
C VAL A 55 -13.92 -10.98 -3.32
N VAL A 56 -13.82 -9.81 -3.96
CA VAL A 56 -13.33 -9.65 -5.33
C VAL A 56 -11.82 -9.44 -5.26
N GLY A 57 -11.07 -10.01 -6.19
CA GLY A 57 -9.64 -9.77 -6.26
C GLY A 57 -9.06 -10.13 -7.61
N ALA A 58 -7.76 -9.90 -7.75
CA ALA A 58 -6.92 -10.43 -8.80
C ALA A 58 -6.44 -11.83 -8.41
N ASN A 59 -6.83 -12.85 -9.18
CA ASN A 59 -6.68 -14.26 -8.80
C ASN A 59 -5.71 -15.00 -9.72
N TYR A 60 -5.20 -16.12 -9.20
CA TYR A 60 -4.28 -17.03 -9.89
C TYR A 60 -2.95 -16.37 -10.33
N LEU A 61 -2.47 -15.41 -9.54
CA LEU A 61 -1.19 -14.73 -9.79
C LEU A 61 -0.02 -15.66 -9.46
N ASN A 62 0.87 -15.92 -10.42
CA ASN A 62 1.98 -16.85 -10.27
C ASN A 62 3.30 -16.10 -10.04
N ASN A 63 4.38 -16.83 -9.77
CA ASN A 63 5.72 -16.24 -9.69
C ASN A 63 6.04 -15.45 -10.97
N GLY A 64 6.46 -14.19 -10.81
CA GLY A 64 6.78 -13.28 -11.90
C GLY A 64 5.59 -12.51 -12.48
N THR A 65 4.35 -12.83 -12.09
CA THR A 65 3.17 -12.04 -12.48
C THR A 65 3.31 -10.62 -11.95
N TRP A 66 3.06 -9.61 -12.80
CA TRP A 66 3.04 -8.22 -12.38
C TRP A 66 1.75 -7.51 -12.78
N LEU A 67 1.31 -6.57 -11.95
CA LEU A 67 0.17 -5.67 -12.15
C LEU A 67 0.64 -4.22 -11.95
N THR A 68 0.26 -3.30 -12.82
CA THR A 68 0.49 -1.85 -12.65
C THR A 68 -0.79 -1.14 -12.26
N TYR A 69 -0.66 -0.03 -11.54
CA TYR A 69 -1.78 0.75 -11.03
C TYR A 69 -1.60 2.25 -11.29
N ASP A 70 -2.73 2.96 -11.26
CA ASP A 70 -2.78 4.41 -11.28
C ASP A 70 -1.87 5.00 -10.19
N PRO A 71 -1.20 6.13 -10.46
CA PRO A 71 -0.30 6.73 -9.48
C PRO A 71 -0.99 7.13 -8.19
N VAL A 72 -0.44 6.67 -7.06
CA VAL A 72 -0.92 7.02 -5.72
C VAL A 72 -0.25 8.32 -5.27
N THR A 73 -1.02 9.24 -4.70
CA THR A 73 -0.47 10.48 -4.13
C THR A 73 0.04 10.23 -2.72
N ILE A 74 1.36 10.33 -2.53
CA ILE A 74 2.04 10.24 -1.23
C ILE A 74 2.23 11.66 -0.68
N PRO A 75 1.66 12.01 0.49
CA PRO A 75 1.64 13.39 0.99
C PRO A 75 3.02 13.87 1.48
N SER A 76 3.81 12.98 2.07
CA SER A 76 5.13 13.29 2.65
C SER A 76 6.09 12.11 2.49
N SER A 77 7.38 12.39 2.33
CA SER A 77 8.38 11.31 2.30
C SER A 77 8.53 10.74 3.70
N GLY A 78 8.51 9.41 3.84
CA GLY A 78 8.54 8.78 5.15
C GLY A 78 8.33 7.27 5.08
N VAL A 79 8.20 6.66 6.24
CA VAL A 79 7.89 5.23 6.36
C VAL A 79 6.37 5.07 6.42
N TYR A 80 5.86 4.14 5.62
CA TYR A 80 4.44 3.80 5.53
C TYR A 80 4.24 2.33 5.88
N ASN A 81 3.13 2.01 6.55
CA ASN A 81 2.61 0.66 6.63
C ASN A 81 1.98 0.30 5.29
N VAL A 82 2.50 -0.72 4.63
CA VAL A 82 1.95 -1.26 3.39
C VAL A 82 1.39 -2.63 3.69
N SER A 83 0.07 -2.76 3.54
CA SER A 83 -0.68 -3.99 3.80
C SER A 83 -1.21 -4.58 2.50
N PHE A 84 -1.21 -5.90 2.39
CA PHE A 84 -1.83 -6.63 1.31
C PHE A 84 -2.89 -7.57 1.88
N ARG A 85 -4.08 -7.58 1.30
CA ARG A 85 -5.11 -8.57 1.64
C ARG A 85 -5.06 -9.70 0.63
N VAL A 86 -4.71 -10.90 1.11
CA VAL A 86 -4.33 -12.03 0.24
C VAL A 86 -4.96 -13.34 0.67
N SER A 87 -5.09 -14.28 -0.26
CA SER A 87 -5.46 -15.67 0.00
C SER A 87 -4.76 -16.64 -0.94
N GLY A 88 -4.66 -17.92 -0.56
CA GLY A 88 -4.03 -18.95 -1.38
C GLY A 88 -3.41 -20.09 -0.57
N TYR A 89 -2.79 -21.04 -1.28
CA TYR A 89 -2.32 -22.30 -0.69
C TYR A 89 -0.85 -22.30 -0.28
N SER A 90 -0.03 -21.50 -0.96
CA SER A 90 1.43 -21.51 -0.79
C SER A 90 1.89 -20.23 -0.13
N ASP A 91 2.87 -20.36 0.75
CA ASP A 91 3.67 -19.24 1.24
C ASP A 91 4.22 -18.46 0.06
N ASN A 92 4.18 -17.14 0.17
CA ASN A 92 4.40 -16.28 -0.97
C ASN A 92 5.10 -14.98 -0.57
N ALA A 93 5.43 -14.18 -1.58
CA ALA A 93 6.03 -12.88 -1.41
C ALA A 93 5.51 -11.90 -2.47
N ILE A 94 5.30 -10.66 -2.06
CA ILE A 94 4.90 -9.56 -2.95
C ILE A 94 5.97 -8.48 -2.87
N ARG A 95 6.42 -8.00 -4.03
CA ARG A 95 7.31 -6.84 -4.17
C ARG A 95 6.57 -5.69 -4.83
N LEU A 96 6.82 -4.48 -4.34
CA LEU A 96 6.40 -3.24 -4.99
C LEU A 96 7.58 -2.56 -5.66
N GLN A 97 7.36 -2.08 -6.87
CA GLN A 97 8.27 -1.20 -7.61
C GLN A 97 7.61 0.14 -7.90
N ASP A 98 8.42 1.19 -8.00
CA ASP A 98 8.01 2.47 -8.55
C ASP A 98 7.92 2.44 -10.09
N GLY A 99 7.44 3.54 -10.68
CA GLY A 99 7.35 3.69 -12.14
C GLY A 99 8.69 3.68 -12.88
N ALA A 100 9.83 3.85 -12.19
CA ALA A 100 11.16 3.74 -12.76
C ALA A 100 11.73 2.31 -12.66
N GLY A 101 11.02 1.40 -11.99
CA GLY A 101 11.43 0.02 -11.77
C GLY A 101 12.33 -0.19 -10.55
N ASN A 102 12.47 0.80 -9.68
CA ASN A 102 13.19 0.63 -8.41
C ASN A 102 12.30 -0.13 -7.41
N ASP A 103 12.89 -1.05 -6.66
CA ASP A 103 12.18 -1.77 -5.60
C ASP A 103 11.91 -0.83 -4.40
N LEU A 104 10.64 -0.74 -4.01
CA LEU A 104 10.17 -0.03 -2.81
C LEU A 104 10.22 -0.91 -1.57
N GLY A 105 10.04 -2.22 -1.76
CA GLY A 105 10.11 -3.22 -0.70
C GLY A 105 9.45 -4.54 -1.10
N THR A 106 9.74 -5.58 -0.32
CA THR A 106 9.15 -6.93 -0.47
C THR A 106 8.60 -7.38 0.87
N VAL A 107 7.41 -8.00 0.86
CA VAL A 107 6.84 -8.71 2.00
C VAL A 107 6.80 -10.20 1.69
N SER A 108 7.26 -11.05 2.61
CA SER A 108 7.09 -12.50 2.56
C SER A 108 6.16 -12.94 3.67
N PHE A 109 5.32 -13.94 3.42
CA PHE A 109 4.27 -14.34 4.35
C PHE A 109 3.89 -15.81 4.21
N THR A 110 3.40 -16.37 5.32
CA THR A 110 2.71 -17.67 5.33
C THR A 110 1.25 -17.46 4.97
N ASN A 111 0.75 -18.23 4.01
CA ASN A 111 -0.60 -18.05 3.48
C ASN A 111 -1.65 -18.79 4.31
N SER A 112 -2.92 -18.44 4.09
CA SER A 112 -4.06 -19.01 4.81
C SER A 112 -4.33 -20.48 4.50
N GLN A 113 -3.73 -21.02 3.45
CA GLN A 113 -3.94 -22.36 2.92
C GLN A 113 -5.37 -22.61 2.39
N ASP A 114 -6.11 -21.54 2.06
CA ASP A 114 -7.48 -21.60 1.54
C ASP A 114 -7.75 -20.37 0.64
N TRP A 115 -8.45 -20.58 -0.48
CA TRP A 115 -8.85 -19.50 -1.39
C TRP A 115 -9.90 -18.55 -0.80
N ALA A 116 -10.74 -19.06 0.11
CA ALA A 116 -11.81 -18.29 0.74
C ALA A 116 -11.39 -17.65 2.08
N SER A 117 -10.22 -18.01 2.61
CA SER A 117 -9.68 -17.45 3.85
C SER A 117 -8.66 -16.36 3.52
N TRP A 118 -8.99 -15.12 3.82
CA TRP A 118 -8.16 -13.96 3.52
C TRP A 118 -7.40 -13.51 4.76
N ILE A 119 -6.10 -13.26 4.60
CA ILE A 119 -5.24 -12.66 5.62
C ILE A 119 -4.76 -11.29 5.18
N THR A 120 -4.43 -10.44 6.14
CA THR A 120 -3.74 -9.16 5.88
C THR A 120 -2.30 -9.30 6.31
N VAL A 121 -1.38 -9.02 5.40
CA VAL A 121 0.07 -9.04 5.64
C VAL A 121 0.60 -7.64 5.51
N THR A 122 1.37 -7.17 6.49
CA THR A 122 1.82 -5.77 6.57
C THR A 122 3.34 -5.71 6.66
N THR A 123 3.94 -4.76 5.93
CA THR A 123 5.36 -4.43 6.00
C THR A 123 5.56 -2.91 6.02
N SER A 124 6.73 -2.45 6.42
CA SER A 124 7.10 -1.04 6.36
C SER A 124 7.89 -0.75 5.08
N MET A 125 7.51 0.30 4.35
CA MET A 125 8.24 0.76 3.17
C MET A 125 8.51 2.26 3.27
N THR A 126 9.70 2.71 2.83
CA THR A 126 10.02 4.13 2.73
C THR A 126 9.55 4.66 1.38
N LEU A 127 8.59 5.57 1.38
CA LEU A 127 8.01 6.16 0.17
C LEU A 127 8.41 7.63 0.05
N THR A 128 8.53 8.10 -1.19
CA THR A 128 8.83 9.51 -1.49
C THR A 128 7.52 10.27 -1.73
N ALA A 129 7.40 11.49 -1.21
CA ALA A 129 6.27 12.37 -1.48
C ALA A 129 6.08 12.59 -2.98
N GLY A 130 4.82 12.71 -3.41
CA GLY A 130 4.44 12.99 -4.79
C GLY A 130 3.57 11.90 -5.40
N SER A 131 3.47 11.92 -6.73
CA SER A 131 2.73 10.93 -7.49
C SER A 131 3.60 9.69 -7.69
N LEU A 132 3.19 8.56 -7.13
CA LEU A 132 3.91 7.29 -7.13
C LEU A 132 3.16 6.26 -7.98
N PRO A 133 3.56 6.04 -9.25
CA PRO A 133 3.12 4.89 -10.01
C PRO A 133 3.60 3.61 -9.33
N LEU A 134 2.72 2.63 -9.20
CA LEU A 134 3.01 1.37 -8.51
C LEU A 134 2.94 0.19 -9.47
N LYS A 135 3.89 -0.74 -9.30
CA LYS A 135 3.87 -2.05 -9.92
C LYS A 135 4.01 -3.13 -8.84
N MET A 136 2.99 -3.94 -8.68
CA MET A 136 3.01 -5.12 -7.80
C MET A 136 3.54 -6.32 -8.57
N ILE A 137 4.42 -7.10 -7.93
CA ILE A 137 5.07 -8.28 -8.51
C ILE A 137 4.97 -9.42 -7.52
N ILE A 138 4.57 -10.60 -7.99
CA ILE A 138 4.57 -11.82 -7.19
C ILE A 138 5.96 -12.46 -7.26
N ASP A 139 6.63 -12.54 -6.11
CA ASP A 139 7.97 -13.12 -5.97
C ASP A 139 7.96 -14.50 -5.30
N GLY A 140 6.81 -14.95 -4.80
CA GLY A 140 6.65 -16.26 -4.18
C GLY A 140 6.25 -17.37 -5.15
N PHE A 141 6.17 -18.60 -4.63
CA PHE A 141 5.76 -19.78 -5.39
C PHE A 141 4.25 -20.02 -5.28
N GLY A 142 3.68 -20.59 -6.33
CA GLY A 142 2.27 -20.97 -6.39
C GLY A 142 1.34 -19.80 -6.70
N PRO A 143 0.08 -20.10 -7.07
CA PRO A 143 -0.89 -19.09 -7.39
C PRO A 143 -1.35 -18.36 -6.11
N LEU A 144 -1.51 -17.05 -6.22
CA LEU A 144 -1.97 -16.15 -5.17
C LEU A 144 -3.23 -15.40 -5.63
N SER A 145 -4.11 -15.09 -4.68
CA SER A 145 -5.17 -14.10 -4.85
C SER A 145 -4.85 -12.86 -4.00
N VAL A 146 -5.02 -11.68 -4.59
CA VAL A 146 -4.85 -10.39 -3.91
C VAL A 146 -6.14 -9.60 -4.09
N ASP A 147 -6.65 -9.04 -3.00
CA ASP A 147 -7.86 -8.20 -2.94
C ASP A 147 -7.47 -6.74 -2.94
N SER A 148 -6.58 -6.32 -2.04
CA SER A 148 -6.22 -4.91 -1.92
C SER A 148 -4.78 -4.69 -1.47
N ILE A 149 -4.26 -3.51 -1.82
CA ILE A 149 -3.05 -2.90 -1.27
C ILE A 149 -3.48 -1.67 -0.48
N THR A 150 -3.10 -1.58 0.79
CA THR A 150 -3.39 -0.44 1.66
C THR A 150 -2.09 0.21 2.11
N ILE A 151 -1.97 1.52 1.91
CA ILE A 151 -0.80 2.32 2.31
C ILE A 151 -1.23 3.33 3.37
N GLU A 152 -0.63 3.25 4.56
CA GLU A 152 -0.94 4.13 5.69
C GLU A 152 0.32 4.80 6.23
N ALA A 153 0.22 6.08 6.58
CA ALA A 153 1.33 6.76 7.25
C ALA A 153 1.54 6.14 8.65
N GLN A 154 2.82 5.94 9.03
CA GLN A 154 3.21 5.52 10.38
C GLN A 154 3.16 6.66 11.40
#